data_AF-A0A3C1U8M0-F1
#
_entry.id   AF-A0A3C1U8M0-F1
#
_cell.length_a   1.000
_cell.length_b   1.000
_cell.length_c   1.000
_cell.angle_alpha   90.00
_cell.angle_beta   90.00
_cell.angle_gamma   90.00
#
_symmetry.space_group_name_H-M   'P 1'
#
loop_
_entity.id
_entity.type
_entity.pdbx_description
1 polymer ?
#
loop_
_entity_poly.entity_id
_entity_poly.type
_entity_poly.pdbx_seq_one_letter_code
_entity_poly.pdbx_strand_id
1 'polypeptide(L)'
;MTPEQIAAIVLEVRAEMQISPSISTNVFAQYAKEGEATLNNLVESLNINFDTDFQARALLKDFIRYAYYGEKAEFKTRYKGDLYETQIRYI
;
A
#
# COMPACT_ATOMS: atom_id res chain seq x y z
N MET A 1 -6.59 -7.08 5.18
CA MET A 1 -6.37 -6.19 6.34
C MET A 1 -7.71 -5.96 7.01
N THR A 2 -7.72 -5.80 8.33
CA THR A 2 -8.92 -5.40 9.08
C THR A 2 -9.22 -3.91 8.87
N PRO A 3 -10.44 -3.43 9.19
CA PRO A 3 -10.75 -2.00 9.14
C PRO A 3 -9.80 -1.14 9.97
N GLU A 4 -9.37 -1.63 11.13
CA GLU A 4 -8.44 -0.93 12.04
C GLU A 4 -7.05 -0.80 11.43
N GLN A 5 -6.55 -1.88 10.81
CA GLN A 5 -5.27 -1.86 10.09
C GLN A 5 -5.30 -0.87 8.92
N ILE A 6 -6.39 -0.86 8.15
CA ILE A 6 -6.58 0.11 7.06
C ILE A 6 -6.58 1.54 7.62
N ALA A 7 -7.33 1.80 8.71
CA ALA A 7 -7.39 3.11 9.32
C ALA A 7 -5.99 3.59 9.79
N ALA A 8 -5.19 2.71 10.39
CA ALA A 8 -3.83 3.02 10.81
C ALA A 8 -2.93 3.42 9.63
N ILE A 9 -2.93 2.63 8.55
CA ILE A 9 -2.15 2.94 7.34
C ILE A 9 -2.60 4.26 6.71
N VAL A 10 -3.92 4.50 6.63
CA VAL A 10 -4.46 5.75 6.08
C VAL A 10 -4.00 6.95 6.91
N LEU A 11 -4.00 6.85 8.24
CA LEU A 11 -3.52 7.93 9.11
C LEU A 11 -2.02 8.20 8.90
N GLU A 12 -1.21 7.14 8.81
CA GLU A 12 0.22 7.27 8.50
C GLU A 12 0.47 7.99 7.18
N VAL A 13 -0.16 7.52 6.09
CA VAL A 13 0.02 8.11 4.75
C VAL A 13 -0.42 9.57 4.74
N ARG A 14 -1.56 9.89 5.37
CA ARG A 14 -2.05 11.27 5.43
C ARG A 14 -1.10 12.19 6.21
N ALA A 15 -0.54 11.70 7.32
CA ALA A 15 0.43 12.45 8.10
C ALA A 15 1.72 12.70 7.30
N GLU A 16 2.25 11.67 6.63
CA GLU A 16 3.47 11.75 5.82
C GLU A 16 3.33 12.69 4.62
N MET A 17 2.19 12.64 3.94
CA MET A 17 1.91 13.50 2.79
C MET A 17 1.38 14.89 3.18
N GLN A 18 1.23 15.17 4.48
CA GLN A 18 0.64 16.41 4.99
C GLN A 18 -0.74 16.73 4.36
N ILE A 19 -1.56 15.70 4.16
CA ILE A 19 -2.89 15.83 3.57
C ILE A 19 -3.78 16.67 4.48
N SER A 20 -4.43 17.68 3.91
CA SER A 20 -5.40 18.51 4.63
C SER A 20 -6.45 17.65 5.38
N PRO A 21 -6.80 18.01 6.63
CA PRO A 21 -7.87 17.36 7.36
C PRO A 21 -9.22 17.36 6.61
N SER A 22 -9.44 18.33 5.72
CA SER A 22 -10.66 18.46 4.92
C SER A 22 -10.82 17.39 3.83
N ILE A 23 -9.75 16.68 3.46
CA ILE A 23 -9.82 15.61 2.46
C ILE A 23 -10.30 14.33 3.14
N SER A 24 -11.33 13.70 2.55
CA SER A 24 -11.94 12.48 3.09
C SER A 24 -10.95 11.32 3.16
N THR A 25 -10.98 10.59 4.28
CA THR A 25 -10.22 9.34 4.48
C THR A 25 -10.73 8.19 3.62
N ASN A 26 -11.98 8.24 3.15
CA ASN A 26 -12.60 7.15 2.40
C ASN A 26 -11.85 6.84 1.10
N VAL A 27 -11.31 7.86 0.44
CA VAL A 27 -10.53 7.72 -0.79
C VAL A 27 -9.21 6.97 -0.50
N PHE A 28 -8.51 7.32 0.57
CA PHE A 28 -7.28 6.64 0.97
C PHE A 28 -7.55 5.19 1.42
N ALA A 29 -8.66 4.94 2.11
CA ALA A 29 -9.06 3.59 2.49
C ALA A 29 -9.33 2.71 1.26
N GLN A 30 -9.89 3.26 0.20
CA GLN A 30 -10.08 2.56 -1.07
C GLN A 30 -8.73 2.23 -1.71
N TYR A 31 -7.80 3.20 -1.77
CA TYR A 31 -6.45 2.95 -2.29
C TYR A 31 -5.66 1.93 -1.46
N ALA A 32 -5.86 1.90 -0.14
CA ALA A 32 -5.23 0.91 0.73
C ALA A 32 -5.73 -0.52 0.40
N LYS A 33 -7.04 -0.70 0.17
CA LYS A 33 -7.62 -1.98 -0.25
C LYS A 33 -7.12 -2.42 -1.62
N GLU A 34 -7.05 -1.48 -2.57
CA GLU A 34 -6.53 -1.76 -3.91
C GLU A 34 -5.04 -2.12 -3.90
N GLY A 35 -4.24 -1.41 -3.10
CA GLY A 35 -2.83 -1.70 -2.91
C GLY A 35 -2.61 -3.05 -2.25
N GLU A 36 -3.37 -3.37 -1.20
CA GLU A 36 -3.36 -4.68 -0.57
C GLU A 36 -3.65 -5.79 -1.59
N ALA A 37 -4.74 -5.67 -2.35
CA ALA A 37 -5.08 -6.66 -3.37
C ALA A 37 -3.99 -6.75 -4.45
N THR A 38 -3.43 -5.62 -4.87
CA THR A 38 -2.34 -5.59 -5.86
C THR A 38 -1.12 -6.34 -5.37
N LEU A 39 -0.69 -6.12 -4.12
CA LEU A 39 0.49 -6.75 -3.56
C LEU A 39 0.25 -8.24 -3.25
N ASN A 40 -0.92 -8.58 -2.70
CA ASN A 40 -1.26 -9.98 -2.42
C ASN A 40 -1.44 -10.81 -3.71
N ASN A 41 -1.88 -10.22 -4.81
CA ASN A 41 -1.95 -10.92 -6.10
C ASN A 41 -0.58 -11.22 -6.73
N LEU A 42 0.51 -10.67 -6.18
CA LEU A 42 1.88 -10.93 -6.65
C LEU A 42 2.57 -12.05 -5.88
N VAL A 43 2.00 -12.51 -4.76
CA VAL A 43 2.57 -13.56 -3.90
C VAL A 43 1.76 -14.85 -4.04
N GLU A 44 2.42 -16.00 -3.98
CA GLU A 44 1.80 -17.29 -4.33
C GLU A 44 1.24 -18.03 -3.10
N SER A 45 1.95 -18.00 -1.97
CA SER A 45 1.72 -18.96 -0.89
C SER A 45 0.97 -18.39 0.33
N LEU A 46 1.23 -17.13 0.67
CA LEU A 46 0.69 -16.50 1.87
C LEU A 46 0.33 -15.04 1.62
N ASN A 47 -0.80 -14.61 2.19
CA ASN A 47 -1.12 -13.18 2.24
C ASN A 47 -0.06 -12.44 3.05
N ILE A 48 0.34 -11.28 2.55
CA ILE A 48 1.28 -10.38 3.20
C ILE A 48 0.69 -9.87 4.51
N ASN A 49 1.47 -9.95 5.58
CA ASN A 49 1.14 -9.32 6.85
C ASN A 49 1.80 -7.94 6.95
N PHE A 50 1.05 -6.88 6.62
CA PHE A 50 1.51 -5.49 6.60
C PHE A 50 1.82 -4.88 7.99
N ASP A 51 1.55 -5.59 9.09
CA ASP A 51 1.93 -5.14 10.44
C ASP A 51 3.30 -5.65 10.86
N THR A 52 3.76 -6.76 10.27
CA THR A 52 5.06 -7.38 10.59
C THR A 52 6.07 -7.23 9.47
N ASP A 53 5.62 -7.13 8.22
CA ASP A 53 6.49 -6.86 7.07
C ASP A 53 6.52 -5.37 6.76
N PHE A 54 7.52 -4.70 7.34
CA PHE A 54 7.71 -3.26 7.17
C PHE A 54 8.05 -2.85 5.74
N GLN A 55 8.67 -3.73 4.95
CA GLN A 55 8.99 -3.45 3.54
C GLN A 55 7.73 -3.48 2.70
N ALA A 56 6.90 -4.51 2.86
CA ALA A 56 5.62 -4.59 2.18
C ALA A 56 4.65 -3.48 2.65
N ARG A 57 4.70 -3.09 3.92
CA ARG A 57 3.96 -1.93 4.43
C ARG A 57 4.40 -0.63 3.75
N ALA A 58 5.71 -0.40 3.61
CA ALA A 58 6.24 0.76 2.90
C ALA A 58 5.76 0.79 1.43
N LEU A 59 5.82 -0.36 0.74
CA LEU A 59 5.30 -0.49 -0.62
C LEU A 59 3.81 -0.19 -0.73
N LEU A 60 3.01 -0.64 0.24
CA LEU A 60 1.58 -0.33 0.29
C LEU A 60 1.33 1.17 0.46
N LYS A 61 2.09 1.84 1.34
CA LYS A 61 2.00 3.29 1.55
C LYS A 61 2.41 4.07 0.30
N ASP A 62 3.47 3.62 -0.37
CA ASP A 62 3.90 4.18 -1.65
C ASP A 62 2.82 3.97 -2.72
N PHE A 63 2.20 2.78 -2.81
CA PHE A 63 1.08 2.56 -3.73
C PHE A 63 -0.05 3.56 -3.48
N ILE A 64 -0.45 3.79 -2.24
CA ILE A 64 -1.51 4.76 -1.88
C ILE A 64 -1.11 6.17 -2.32
N ARG A 65 0.16 6.57 -2.12
CA ARG A 65 0.66 7.88 -2.55
C ARG A 65 0.55 8.07 -4.06
N TYR A 66 1.03 7.10 -4.84
CA TYR A 66 0.95 7.15 -6.30
C TYR A 66 -0.51 7.07 -6.79
N ALA A 67 -1.34 6.26 -6.14
CA ALA A 67 -2.77 6.17 -6.45
C ALA A 67 -3.48 7.52 -6.26
N TYR A 68 -3.14 8.25 -5.20
CA TYR A 68 -3.69 9.57 -4.92
C TYR A 68 -3.36 10.60 -6.02
N TYR A 69 -2.14 10.58 -6.57
CA TYR A 69 -1.74 11.47 -7.66
C TYR A 69 -2.12 10.95 -9.06
N GLY A 70 -2.76 9.79 -9.17
CA GLY A 70 -3.15 9.20 -10.46
C GLY A 70 -2.02 8.46 -11.19
N GLU A 71 -0.93 8.14 -10.49
CA GLU A 71 0.35 7.65 -11.04
C GLU A 71 0.57 6.15 -10.80
N LYS A 72 -0.50 5.35 -10.68
CA LYS A 72 -0.40 3.89 -10.39
C LYS A 72 0.47 3.12 -11.39
N ALA A 73 0.54 3.56 -12.65
CA ALA A 73 1.39 2.95 -13.66
C ALA A 73 2.89 3.19 -13.40
N GLU A 74 3.22 4.38 -12.90
CA GLU A 74 4.59 4.73 -12.54
C GLU A 74 5.06 3.94 -11.32
N PHE A 75 4.20 3.75 -10.32
CA PHE A 75 4.48 2.91 -9.16
C PHE A 75 5.01 1.53 -9.58
N LYS A 76 4.33 0.84 -10.50
CA LYS A 76 4.75 -0.49 -10.96
C LYS A 76 6.11 -0.48 -11.64
N THR A 77 6.44 0.59 -12.34
CA THR A 77 7.72 0.72 -13.04
C THR A 77 8.84 1.01 -12.04
N ARG A 78 8.59 1.95 -11.12
CA ARG A 78 9.58 2.40 -10.13
C ARG A 78 9.92 1.31 -9.12
N TYR A 79 8.92 0.61 -8.60
CA TYR A 79 9.09 -0.39 -7.54
C TYR A 79 9.16 -1.82 -8.07
N LYS A 80 9.41 -2.02 -9.38
CA LYS A 80 9.44 -3.36 -9.99
C LYS A 80 10.40 -4.31 -9.27
N GLY A 81 11.56 -3.82 -8.83
CA GLY A 81 12.53 -4.60 -8.06
C GLY A 81 11.99 -5.03 -6.70
N ASP A 82 11.49 -4.08 -5.91
CA ASP A 82 10.94 -4.34 -4.58
C ASP A 82 9.71 -5.26 -4.61
N LEU A 83 8.88 -5.14 -5.66
CA LEU A 83 7.76 -6.04 -5.90
C LEU A 83 8.22 -7.47 -6.15
N TYR A 84 9.27 -7.65 -6.96
CA TYR A 84 9.86 -8.95 -7.23
C TYR A 84 10.54 -9.56 -5.98
N GLU A 85 11.25 -8.75 -5.20
CA GLU A 85 11.82 -9.20 -3.93
C GLU A 85 10.74 -9.60 -2.93
N THR A 86 9.64 -8.84 -2.87
CA THR A 86 8.48 -9.18 -2.05
C THR A 86 7.88 -10.50 -2.50
N GLN A 87 7.72 -10.73 -3.80
CA GLN A 87 7.27 -12.02 -4.32
C GLN A 87 8.14 -13.16 -3.81
N ILE A 88 9.48 -13.05 -3.93
CA ILE A 88 10.43 -14.09 -3.48
C ILE A 88 10.28 -14.41 -1.98
N ARG A 89 10.06 -13.39 -1.14
CA ARG A 89 9.92 -13.59 0.32
C ARG A 89 8.67 -14.38 0.71
N TYR A 90 7.66 -14.43 -0.15
CA TYR A 90 6.37 -15.08 0.07
C TYR A 90 6.11 -16.25 -0.89
N ILE A 91 7.17 -16.81 -1.47
CA ILE A 91 7.14 -18.14 -2.12
C ILE A 91 7.03 -19.23 -1.06
#